data_AF-A0A7C5Z949-F1
#
_entry.id   AF-A0A7C5Z949-F1
#
_cell.length_a   1.000
_cell.length_b   1.000
_cell.length_c   1.000
_cell.angle_alpha   90.00
_cell.angle_beta   90.00
_cell.angle_gamma   90.00
#
_symmetry.space_group_name_H-M   'P 1'
#
loop_
_entity.id
_entity.type
_entity.pdbx_description
1 polymer ?
#
loop_
_entity_poly.entity_id
_entity_poly.type
_entity_poly.pdbx_seq_one_letter_code
_entity_poly.pdbx_strand_id
1 'polypeptide(L)' 'MFRILAVNPGSTSTKVAFYEDENEIWNRTVTYSRERLAQFGKIVDQLPMR' A
#
# COMPACT_ATOMS: atom_id res chain seq x y z
N MET A 1 -12.53 -20.55 6.83
CA MET A 1 -12.12 -20.09 5.50
C MET A 1 -12.51 -18.64 5.35
N PHE A 2 -11.51 -17.76 5.49
CA PHE A 2 -11.61 -16.33 5.31
C PHE A 2 -10.83 -15.91 4.07
N ARG A 3 -11.38 -14.97 3.31
CA ARG A 3 -10.66 -14.26 2.25
C ARG A 3 -10.26 -12.89 2.78
N ILE A 4 -8.96 -12.63 2.84
CA ILE A 4 -8.40 -11.44 3.48
C ILE A 4 -7.68 -10.63 2.42
N LEU A 5 -8.07 -9.37 2.27
CA LEU A 5 -7.32 -8.39 1.48
C LEU A 5 -6.60 -7.44 2.43
N ALA A 6 -5.27 -7.57 2.52
CA ALA A 6 -4.43 -6.70 3.31
C ALA A 6 -3.97 -5.51 2.44
N VAL A 7 -4.30 -4.28 2.87
CA VAL A 7 -3.80 -3.03 2.27
C VAL A 7 -2.96 -2.31 3.32
N ASN A 8 -1.66 -2.16 3.04
CA ASN A 8 -0.69 -1.55 3.95
C ASN A 8 -0.04 -0.33 3.28
N PRO A 9 -0.63 0.88 3.47
CA PRO A 9 -0.09 2.12 2.95
C PRO A 9 1.08 2.63 3.80
N GLY A 10 2.27 2.70 3.20
CA GLY A 10 3.46 3.34 3.75
C GLY A 10 3.64 4.78 3.26
N SER A 11 4.77 5.40 3.62
CA SER A 11 5.12 6.77 3.17
C SER A 11 5.68 6.82 1.74
N THR A 12 6.27 5.72 1.27
CA THR A 12 6.93 5.63 -0.05
C THR A 12 6.41 4.51 -0.93
N SER A 13 5.57 3.64 -0.38
CA SER A 13 4.94 2.54 -1.11
C SER A 13 3.67 2.08 -0.42
N THR A 14 2.84 1.34 -1.14
CA THR A 14 1.67 0.64 -0.60
C THR A 14 1.76 -0.83 -0.99
N LYS A 15 1.70 -1.72 -0.02
CA LYS A 15 1.67 -3.17 -0.25
C LYS A 15 0.22 -3.64 -0.20
N VAL A 16 -0.17 -4.45 -1.18
CA VAL A 16 -1.47 -5.10 -1.24
C VAL A 16 -1.26 -6.60 -1.36
N ALA A 17 -1.92 -7.39 -0.52
CA ALA A 17 -1.80 -8.84 -0.53
C ALA A 17 -3.15 -9.52 -0.28
N PHE A 18 -3.37 -10.65 -0.94
CA PHE A 18 -4.57 -11.46 -0.80
C PHE A 18 -4.22 -12.80 -0.16
N TYR A 19 -4.96 -13.15 0.87
CA TYR A 19 -4.79 -14.38 1.63
C TYR A 19 -6.10 -15.18 1.64
N GLU A 20 -5.96 -16.50 1.65
CA GLU A 20 -7.01 -17.41 2.07
C GLU A 20 -6.58 -18.07 3.39
N ASP A 21 -7.28 -17.73 4.47
CA ASP A 21 -6.87 -17.98 5.84
C ASP A 21 -5.43 -17.48 6.09
N GLU A 22 -4.47 -18.38 6.32
CA GLU A 22 -3.06 -18.05 6.58
C GLU A 22 -2.20 -18.10 5.30
N ASN A 23 -2.76 -18.58 4.19
CA ASN A 23 -2.02 -18.77 2.94
C ASN A 23 -2.02 -17.50 2.11
N GLU A 24 -0.84 -16.94 1.84
CA GLU A 24 -0.69 -15.86 0.87
C GLU A 24 -0.88 -16.41 -0.55
N ILE A 25 -1.87 -15.89 -1.26
CA ILE A 25 -2.13 -16.27 -2.66
C ILE A 25 -1.32 -15.37 -3.59
N TRP A 26 -1.30 -14.06 -3.31
CA TRP A 26 -0.46 -13.12 -4.02
C TRP A 26 -0.22 -11.84 -3.23
N ASN A 27 0.86 -11.15 -3.57
CA ASN A 27 1.11 -9.79 -3.14
C ASN A 27 1.61 -8.90 -4.29
N ARG A 28 1.40 -7.60 -4.15
CA ARG A 28 1.89 -6.53 -5.04
C ARG A 28 2.34 -5.36 -4.20
N THR A 29 3.36 -4.64 -4.68
CA THR A 29 3.84 -3.42 -4.04
C THR A 29 3.81 -2.30 -5.07
N VAL A 30 3.11 -1.22 -4.74
CA VAL A 30 3.10 0.02 -5.53
C VAL A 30 4.10 0.97 -4.89
N THR A 31 5.16 1.33 -5.60
CA THR A 31 6.15 2.31 -5.12
C THR A 31 5.83 3.69 -5.67
N TYR A 32 6.10 4.72 -4.88
CA TYR A 32 5.94 6.11 -5.27
C TYR A 32 7.32 6.72 -5.51
N SER A 33 7.50 7.38 -6.67
CA SER A 33 8.76 8.03 -6.99
C SER A 33 8.98 9.26 -6.10
N ARG A 34 10.23 9.67 -5.93
CA ARG A 34 10.55 10.87 -5.12
C ARG A 34 9.92 12.12 -5.71
N GLU A 35 9.87 12.22 -7.03
CA GLU A 35 9.28 13.33 -7.77
C GLU A 35 7.78 13.45 -7.49
N ARG A 36 7.07 12.32 -7.43
CA ARG A 36 5.65 12.28 -7.05
C ARG A 36 5.46 12.66 -5.58
N LEU A 37 6.30 12.15 -4.68
CA LEU A 37 6.21 12.43 -3.25
C LEU A 37 6.57 13.88 -2.90
N ALA A 38 7.46 14.50 -3.68
CA ALA A 38 7.87 15.90 -3.50
C ALA A 38 6.72 16.89 -3.72
N GLN A 39 5.61 16.46 -4.33
CA GLN A 39 4.38 17.27 -4.47
C GLN A 39 3.64 17.45 -3.13
N PHE A 40 3.96 16.64 -2.11
CA PHE A 40 3.33 16.68 -0.80
C PHE A 40 4.26 17.35 0.21
N GLY A 41 3.81 18.45 0.82
CA GLY A 41 4.59 19.17 1.82
C GLY A 41 4.68 18.44 3.16
N LYS A 42 3.67 17.62 3.49
CA LYS A 42 3.56 16.82 4.70
C LYS A 42 3.07 15.41 4.39
N ILE A 43 3.36 14.46 5.28
CA ILE A 43 2.91 13.05 5.14
C ILE A 43 1.37 12.94 5.12
N VAL A 44 0.67 13.80 5.87
CA VAL A 44 -0.81 13.83 5.90
C VAL A 44 -1.40 14.25 4.55
N ASP A 45 -0.67 15.04 3.77
CA ASP A 45 -1.13 15.49 2.45
C ASP A 45 -1.21 14.32 1.46
N GLN A 46 -0.51 13.20 1.74
CA GLN A 46 -0.58 11.96 0.96
C GLN A 46 -1.85 11.13 1.25
N LEU A 47 -2.79 11.60 2.09
CA LEU A 47 -4.04 10.90 2.38
C LEU A 47 -4.80 10.43 1.13
N PRO A 48 -4.85 11.19 0.01
CA PRO A 48 -5.50 10.73 -1.22
C PRO A 48 -4.83 9.52 -1.91
N MET A 49 -3.61 9.15 -1.51
CA MET A 49 -2.89 7.99 -2.04
C MET A 49 -3.13 6.71 -1.23
N ARG A 50 -3.80 6.80 -0.09
CA ARG A 50 -3.98 5.72 0.89
C ARG A 50 -5.34 5.07 0.79
#